data_AF-A0A034VJ05-F1
#
_entry.id   AF-A0A034VJ05-F1
#
_cell.length_a   1.000
_cell.length_b   1.000
_cell.length_c   1.000
_cell.angle_alpha   90.00
_cell.angle_beta   90.00
_cell.angle_gamma   90.00
#
_symmetry.space_group_name_H-M   'P 1'
#
loop_
_entity.id
_entity.type
_entity.pdbx_description
1 polymer ?
#
loop_
_entity_poly.entity_id
_entity_poly.type
_entity_poly.pdbx_seq_one_letter_code
_entity_poly.pdbx_strand_id
1 'polypeptide(L)'
;MLKVIVNNTYVRQFSIKQATKPPIKYTDTINLPKTKFPNRLNAVKRLELERNLVEGVFSEAYSYQQQHNHDPAFVLHDGPPYANGDLHMGHAVNKILKDITLRQHTVRGQKVNYIPGWDCHGLPIELKATAFFAAAHVQDSKGTGLVHTAPAHGPEDFLVGLENKLPVICFVNEDGVYSSKAPDFLKGKDVLGEGDRLVLENIASDVLHAGKITHSCPIDWRTKEPVIIRASEQWFMNTEKLKEQALEEISKINVYPLVQADASRKALMTQVRKRPYWCISRQRVWGVPIPVFYERETKKVILNRSLINHVCDLIKKEGNADFWWSQSVEELLPPNILESFKLSATDLEKSGDIFDIWFDSGSTWSSVLKDEKVADVYLEGYDQFSGWFQSSLLTSVAARNQAPYKSIFVHGFTVDDKGHKMSKSLGNVISPKDIIKEVGVDALR
;
A
#
# COMPACT_ATOMS: atom_id res chain seq x y z
N MET A 1 -73.81 60.83 -14.84
CA MET A 1 -74.60 61.94 -15.39
C MET A 1 -73.66 62.80 -16.21
N LEU A 2 -73.83 62.83 -17.54
CA LEU A 2 -73.00 63.56 -18.49
C LEU A 2 -73.63 64.93 -18.73
N LYS A 3 -72.89 66.02 -18.49
CA LYS A 3 -73.30 67.36 -18.93
C LYS A 3 -72.90 67.56 -20.39
N VAL A 4 -73.86 67.98 -21.19
CA VAL A 4 -73.77 68.24 -22.62
C VAL A 4 -73.89 69.75 -22.83
N ILE A 5 -72.87 70.37 -23.41
CA ILE A 5 -72.97 71.75 -23.91
C ILE A 5 -72.92 71.69 -25.43
N VAL A 6 -73.96 72.21 -26.07
CA VAL A 6 -74.16 72.22 -27.53
C VAL A 6 -74.11 73.66 -28.02
N ASN A 7 -73.20 73.96 -28.93
CA ASN A 7 -73.34 75.06 -29.88
C ASN A 7 -73.15 74.49 -31.28
N ASN A 8 -73.79 75.10 -32.30
CA ASN A 8 -74.14 74.60 -33.65
C ASN A 8 -73.10 73.82 -34.49
N THR A 9 -71.92 73.50 -33.97
CA THR A 9 -70.91 72.68 -34.63
C THR A 9 -70.50 71.44 -33.82
N TYR A 10 -70.52 71.43 -32.47
CA TYR A 10 -70.21 70.22 -31.67
C TYR A 10 -70.79 70.25 -30.25
N VAL A 11 -70.99 69.05 -29.70
CA VAL A 11 -71.35 68.78 -28.30
C VAL A 11 -70.16 68.16 -27.56
N ARG A 12 -69.78 68.66 -26.38
CA ARG A 12 -68.81 67.98 -25.49
C ARG A 12 -69.45 67.51 -24.19
N GLN A 13 -68.99 66.34 -23.74
CA GLN A 13 -69.53 65.53 -22.65
C GLN A 13 -68.40 65.10 -21.70
N PHE A 14 -68.57 65.23 -20.38
CA PHE A 14 -67.57 64.81 -19.37
C PHE A 14 -68.18 63.90 -18.27
N SER A 15 -67.36 63.02 -17.69
CA SER A 15 -67.71 62.06 -16.62
C SER A 15 -66.97 62.39 -15.31
N ILE A 16 -67.65 62.25 -14.17
CA ILE A 16 -67.16 62.59 -12.82
C ILE A 16 -66.76 61.35 -11.99
N LYS A 17 -66.65 60.17 -12.62
CA LYS A 17 -66.27 58.93 -11.92
C LYS A 17 -64.76 58.67 -12.03
N GLN A 18 -64.14 58.26 -10.92
CA GLN A 18 -62.72 57.91 -10.79
C GLN A 18 -62.38 56.73 -11.71
N ALA A 19 -61.40 56.90 -12.60
CA ALA A 19 -61.00 55.89 -13.55
C ALA A 19 -60.35 54.69 -12.82
N THR A 20 -60.96 53.52 -12.95
CA THR A 20 -60.35 52.24 -12.58
C THR A 20 -58.98 52.15 -13.21
N LYS A 21 -57.91 51.94 -12.41
CA LYS A 21 -56.53 51.80 -12.91
C LYS A 21 -56.57 50.83 -14.09
N PRO A 22 -56.28 51.30 -15.32
CA PRO A 22 -56.29 50.41 -16.46
C PRO A 22 -55.30 49.28 -16.16
N PRO A 23 -55.60 48.04 -16.55
CA PRO A 23 -54.75 46.89 -16.25
C PRO A 23 -53.32 47.01 -16.83
N ILE A 24 -53.07 48.03 -17.64
CA ILE A 24 -51.92 48.14 -18.53
C ILE A 24 -50.84 49.02 -17.90
N LYS A 25 -49.69 48.40 -17.59
CA LYS A 25 -48.50 49.08 -17.06
C LYS A 25 -47.69 49.69 -18.22
N TYR A 26 -47.45 51.00 -18.21
CA TYR A 26 -46.65 51.70 -19.23
C TYR A 26 -45.16 51.34 -19.24
N THR A 27 -44.67 50.56 -18.26
CA THR A 27 -43.34 49.93 -18.32
C THR A 27 -43.17 49.08 -19.58
N ASP A 28 -44.27 48.53 -20.09
CA ASP A 28 -44.28 47.65 -21.25
C ASP A 28 -44.25 48.43 -22.58
N THR A 29 -44.44 49.75 -22.54
CA THR A 29 -44.34 50.62 -23.73
C THR A 29 -42.94 51.22 -23.91
N ILE A 30 -42.01 50.96 -22.98
CA ILE A 30 -40.63 51.48 -23.01
C ILE A 30 -39.69 50.36 -23.47
N ASN A 31 -38.96 50.59 -24.57
CA ASN A 31 -38.05 49.58 -25.14
C ASN A 31 -36.70 49.58 -24.44
N LEU A 32 -36.65 48.99 -23.23
CA LEU A 32 -35.40 48.83 -22.47
C LEU A 32 -34.47 47.79 -23.12
N PRO A 33 -33.14 47.96 -23.07
CA PRO A 33 -32.20 46.95 -23.52
C PRO A 33 -32.41 45.64 -22.73
N LYS A 34 -32.89 44.61 -23.43
CA LYS A 34 -33.06 43.27 -22.87
C LYS A 34 -31.93 42.40 -23.42
N THR A 35 -31.04 41.96 -22.54
CA THR A 35 -30.01 40.99 -22.90
C THR A 35 -30.03 39.83 -21.93
N LYS A 36 -29.77 38.63 -22.45
CA LYS A 36 -29.46 37.43 -21.64
C LYS A 36 -27.99 37.41 -21.21
N PHE A 37 -27.19 38.38 -21.67
CA PHE A 37 -25.77 38.48 -21.35
C PHE A 37 -25.57 38.87 -19.88
N PRO A 38 -24.88 38.06 -19.07
CA PRO A 38 -24.70 38.32 -17.66
C PRO A 38 -23.71 39.47 -17.43
N ASN A 39 -24.01 40.38 -16.50
CA ASN A 39 -23.12 41.50 -16.16
C ASN A 39 -21.79 41.07 -15.51
N ARG A 40 -21.74 39.90 -14.86
CA ARG A 40 -20.52 39.27 -14.32
C ARG A 40 -20.65 37.74 -14.35
N LEU A 41 -19.55 37.06 -14.63
CA LEU A 41 -19.42 35.61 -14.47
C LEU A 41 -18.49 35.33 -13.29
N ASN A 42 -18.86 34.38 -12.43
CA ASN A 42 -17.98 33.90 -11.37
C ASN A 42 -16.97 32.88 -11.94
N ALA A 43 -15.84 32.68 -11.25
CA ALA A 43 -14.73 31.87 -11.77
C ALA A 43 -15.14 30.45 -12.16
N VAL A 44 -16.00 29.82 -11.36
CA VAL A 44 -16.48 28.45 -11.59
C VAL A 44 -17.35 28.37 -12.86
N LYS A 45 -18.34 29.26 -13.01
CA LYS A 45 -19.19 29.28 -14.22
C LYS A 45 -18.43 29.69 -15.47
N ARG A 46 -17.36 30.48 -15.33
CA ARG A 46 -16.47 30.84 -16.44
C ARG A 46 -15.70 29.62 -16.94
N LEU A 47 -15.10 28.83 -16.03
CA LEU A 47 -14.40 27.59 -16.39
C LEU A 47 -15.34 26.58 -17.04
N GLU A 48 -16.57 26.45 -16.54
CA GLU A 48 -17.59 25.58 -17.12
C GLU A 48 -17.99 26.04 -18.54
N LEU A 49 -18.19 27.35 -18.74
CA LEU A 49 -18.46 27.91 -20.06
C LEU A 49 -17.29 27.73 -21.03
N GLU A 50 -16.06 27.99 -20.58
CA GLU A 50 -14.85 27.82 -21.39
C GLU A 50 -14.68 26.36 -21.81
N ARG A 51 -14.91 25.41 -20.89
CA ARG A 51 -14.91 23.98 -21.22
C ARG A 51 -15.96 23.64 -22.28
N ASN A 52 -17.20 24.12 -22.10
CA ASN A 52 -18.28 23.87 -23.07
C ASN A 52 -17.98 24.48 -24.45
N LEU A 53 -17.35 25.65 -24.52
CA LEU A 53 -16.94 26.27 -25.78
C LEU A 53 -15.80 25.51 -26.46
N VAL A 54 -14.83 25.03 -25.68
CA VAL A 54 -13.73 24.21 -26.20
C VAL A 54 -14.24 22.88 -26.75
N GLU A 55 -15.05 22.18 -25.97
CA GLU A 55 -15.55 20.85 -26.33
C GLU A 55 -16.64 20.88 -27.41
N GLY A 56 -17.47 21.93 -27.44
CA GLY A 56 -18.64 21.99 -28.32
C GLY A 56 -18.50 22.88 -29.56
N VAL A 57 -17.70 23.96 -29.51
CA VAL A 57 -17.62 24.94 -30.61
C VAL A 57 -16.24 24.91 -31.27
N PHE A 58 -15.17 24.97 -30.47
CA PHE A 58 -13.81 25.03 -31.01
C PHE A 58 -13.32 23.68 -31.54
N SER A 59 -13.82 22.57 -31.00
CA SER A 59 -13.55 21.21 -31.49
C SER A 59 -13.91 21.03 -32.97
N GLU A 60 -15.04 21.61 -33.41
CA GLU A 60 -15.52 21.51 -34.79
C GLU A 60 -15.05 22.66 -35.69
N ALA A 61 -14.55 23.77 -35.12
CA ALA A 61 -14.21 24.98 -35.87
C ALA A 61 -13.14 24.75 -36.96
N TYR A 62 -12.18 23.87 -36.72
CA TYR A 62 -11.13 23.55 -37.68
C TYR A 62 -11.68 22.77 -38.90
N SER A 63 -12.63 21.87 -38.69
CA SER A 63 -13.31 21.15 -39.77
C SER A 63 -14.32 22.06 -40.50
N TYR A 64 -15.02 22.91 -39.74
CA TYR A 64 -15.97 23.87 -40.29
C TYR A 64 -15.32 24.82 -41.30
N GLN A 65 -14.17 25.43 -40.96
CA GLN A 65 -13.47 26.32 -41.90
C GLN A 65 -13.02 25.61 -43.17
N GLN A 66 -12.65 24.32 -43.09
CA GLN A 66 -12.21 23.55 -44.25
C GLN A 66 -13.32 23.39 -45.29
N GLN A 67 -14.58 23.32 -44.84
CA GLN A 67 -15.75 23.15 -45.71
C GLN A 67 -16.30 24.50 -46.24
N HIS A 68 -16.12 25.59 -45.50
CA HIS A 68 -16.79 26.87 -45.78
C HIS A 68 -15.87 27.97 -46.33
N ASN A 69 -14.55 27.86 -46.16
CA ASN A 69 -13.60 28.85 -46.68
C ASN A 69 -13.13 28.50 -48.11
N HIS A 70 -12.42 29.44 -48.75
CA HIS A 70 -11.99 29.32 -50.14
C HIS A 70 -10.51 28.93 -50.29
N ASP A 71 -10.19 28.32 -51.42
CA ASP A 71 -8.84 28.02 -51.87
C ASP A 71 -8.16 29.24 -52.54
N PRO A 72 -6.82 29.30 -52.61
CA PRO A 72 -5.87 28.28 -52.14
C PRO A 72 -5.69 28.28 -50.62
N ALA A 73 -5.52 27.10 -50.05
CA ALA A 73 -5.27 26.94 -48.62
C ALA A 73 -3.90 27.52 -48.18
N PHE A 74 -3.88 28.21 -47.05
CA PHE A 74 -2.66 28.58 -46.35
C PHE A 74 -2.16 27.39 -45.52
N VAL A 75 -0.94 26.91 -45.77
CA VAL A 75 -0.37 25.75 -45.09
C VAL A 75 0.70 26.21 -44.10
N LEU A 76 0.48 25.92 -42.80
CA LEU A 76 1.48 26.13 -41.76
C LEU A 76 1.98 24.77 -41.28
N HIS A 77 3.21 24.43 -41.64
CA HIS A 77 3.84 23.19 -41.19
C HIS A 77 4.37 23.34 -39.76
N ASP A 78 3.92 22.47 -38.86
CA ASP A 78 4.28 22.51 -37.45
C ASP A 78 5.58 21.73 -37.21
N GLY A 79 6.60 22.41 -36.67
CA GLY A 79 7.75 21.71 -36.09
C GLY A 79 7.30 20.87 -34.89
N PRO A 80 7.47 19.53 -34.91
CA PRO A 80 6.96 18.65 -33.88
C PRO A 80 7.77 18.83 -32.57
N PRO A 81 7.15 19.14 -31.42
CA PRO A 81 7.82 19.10 -30.13
C PRO A 81 8.11 17.65 -29.71
N TYR A 82 9.16 17.47 -28.89
CA TYR A 82 9.44 16.17 -28.26
C TYR A 82 8.31 15.75 -27.31
N ALA A 83 7.90 14.49 -27.42
CA ALA A 83 6.85 13.89 -26.58
C ALA A 83 7.39 13.39 -25.22
N ASN A 84 8.23 14.17 -24.54
CA ASN A 84 8.99 13.70 -23.38
C ASN A 84 8.91 14.60 -22.12
N GLY A 85 8.00 15.57 -22.02
CA GLY A 85 7.89 16.43 -20.84
C GLY A 85 6.75 17.42 -20.88
N ASP A 86 6.57 18.15 -19.77
CA ASP A 86 5.56 19.19 -19.65
C ASP A 86 5.86 20.39 -20.56
N LEU A 87 4.80 21.06 -21.00
CA LEU A 87 4.93 22.24 -21.83
C LEU A 87 5.47 23.41 -21.00
N HIS A 88 6.54 24.05 -21.47
CA HIS A 88 7.04 25.29 -20.89
C HIS A 88 6.62 26.52 -21.71
N MET A 89 6.88 27.72 -21.20
CA MET A 89 6.49 28.99 -21.84
C MET A 89 6.98 29.15 -23.29
N GLY A 90 8.09 28.49 -23.66
CA GLY A 90 8.58 28.47 -25.04
C GLY A 90 7.61 27.76 -26.00
N HIS A 91 7.03 26.64 -25.58
CA HIS A 91 5.99 25.95 -26.35
C HIS A 91 4.72 26.81 -26.47
N ALA A 92 4.31 27.46 -25.39
CA ALA A 92 3.13 28.32 -25.37
C ALA A 92 3.27 29.49 -26.36
N VAL A 93 4.38 30.24 -26.29
CA VAL A 93 4.64 31.36 -27.22
C VAL A 93 4.66 30.86 -28.67
N ASN A 94 5.32 29.74 -28.95
CA ASN A 94 5.40 29.16 -30.29
C ASN A 94 4.00 28.79 -30.85
N LYS A 95 3.17 28.11 -30.05
CA LYS A 95 1.83 27.67 -30.48
C LYS A 95 0.85 28.84 -30.61
N ILE A 96 0.91 29.82 -29.71
CA ILE A 96 0.05 31.02 -29.77
C ILE A 96 0.33 31.82 -31.05
N LEU A 97 1.60 32.04 -31.40
CA LEU A 97 1.95 32.78 -32.63
C LEU A 97 1.47 32.05 -33.89
N LYS A 98 1.57 30.71 -33.93
CA LYS A 98 1.03 29.89 -35.01
C LYS A 98 -0.50 30.00 -35.09
N ASP A 99 -1.20 29.90 -33.96
CA ASP A 99 -2.66 30.01 -33.87
C ASP A 99 -3.17 31.39 -34.32
N ILE A 100 -2.55 32.49 -33.87
CA ILE A 100 -2.89 33.86 -34.32
C ILE A 100 -2.76 33.97 -35.84
N THR A 101 -1.66 33.45 -36.40
CA THR A 101 -1.42 33.46 -37.85
C THR A 101 -2.53 32.70 -38.59
N LEU A 102 -2.85 31.49 -38.14
CA LEU A 102 -3.90 30.65 -38.73
C LEU A 102 -5.27 31.34 -38.66
N ARG A 103 -5.68 31.85 -37.49
CA ARG A 103 -6.97 32.53 -37.32
C ARG A 103 -7.09 33.77 -38.19
N GLN A 104 -6.01 34.51 -38.39
CA GLN A 104 -6.01 35.68 -39.27
C GLN A 104 -6.28 35.30 -40.74
N HIS A 105 -5.85 34.12 -41.20
CA HIS A 105 -6.22 33.61 -42.52
C HIS A 105 -7.65 33.07 -42.56
N THR A 106 -8.08 32.35 -41.51
CA THR A 106 -9.45 31.83 -41.39
C THR A 106 -10.51 32.93 -41.41
N VAL A 107 -10.32 34.02 -40.65
CA VAL A 107 -11.26 35.16 -40.60
C VAL A 107 -11.36 35.91 -41.92
N ARG A 108 -10.32 35.85 -42.77
CA ARG A 108 -10.33 36.41 -44.13
C ARG A 108 -11.04 35.50 -45.15
N GLY A 109 -11.60 34.37 -44.71
CA GLY A 109 -12.29 33.42 -45.58
C GLY A 109 -11.35 32.50 -46.35
N GLN A 110 -10.06 32.43 -45.99
CA GLN A 110 -9.09 31.52 -46.60
C GLN A 110 -9.05 30.20 -45.83
N LYS A 111 -8.97 29.07 -46.55
CA LYS A 111 -8.74 27.76 -45.90
C LYS A 111 -7.37 27.75 -45.24
N VAL A 112 -7.28 27.11 -44.09
CA VAL A 112 -5.99 26.84 -43.43
C VAL A 112 -5.76 25.35 -43.26
N ASN A 113 -4.50 24.93 -43.40
CA ASN A 113 -4.04 23.60 -43.09
C ASN A 113 -2.91 23.67 -42.05
N TYR A 114 -3.22 23.23 -40.84
CA TYR A 114 -2.34 23.11 -39.71
C TYR A 114 -2.44 21.71 -39.13
N ILE A 115 -1.38 20.93 -39.29
CA ILE A 115 -1.28 19.57 -38.75
C ILE A 115 -0.20 19.63 -37.67
N PRO A 116 -0.57 19.58 -36.37
CA PRO A 116 0.41 19.48 -35.31
C PRO A 116 1.09 18.11 -35.38
N GLY A 117 2.40 18.09 -35.19
CA GLY A 117 3.20 16.86 -35.11
C GLY A 117 3.69 16.61 -33.69
N TRP A 118 4.22 15.41 -33.45
CA TRP A 118 4.97 15.05 -32.25
C TRP A 118 6.22 14.28 -32.65
N ASP A 119 7.34 14.57 -32.00
CA ASP A 119 8.55 13.79 -32.13
C ASP A 119 8.56 12.72 -31.02
N CYS A 120 8.25 11.49 -31.44
CA CYS A 120 7.98 10.35 -30.56
C CYS A 120 9.15 9.36 -30.47
N HIS A 121 10.31 9.66 -31.05
CA HIS A 121 11.44 8.75 -31.08
C HIS A 121 12.70 9.34 -30.44
N GLY A 122 13.64 8.46 -30.10
CA GLY A 122 14.97 8.83 -29.63
C GLY A 122 15.20 8.64 -28.13
N LEU A 123 16.48 8.76 -27.76
CA LEU A 123 17.01 8.55 -26.42
C LEU A 123 16.20 9.23 -25.28
N PRO A 124 15.67 10.45 -25.43
CA PRO A 124 14.91 11.09 -24.35
C PRO A 124 13.60 10.37 -23.96
N ILE A 125 12.98 9.66 -24.90
CA ILE A 125 11.75 8.88 -24.65
C ILE A 125 12.11 7.50 -24.10
N GLU A 126 13.18 6.88 -24.62
CA GLU A 126 13.70 5.61 -24.09
C GLU A 126 14.08 5.72 -22.60
N LEU A 127 14.80 6.79 -22.21
CA LEU A 127 15.18 7.02 -20.81
C LEU A 127 13.97 7.18 -19.88
N LYS A 128 12.88 7.81 -20.35
CA LYS A 128 11.64 7.91 -19.58
C LYS A 128 10.88 6.59 -19.50
N ALA A 129 10.88 5.79 -20.56
CA ALA A 129 10.23 4.47 -20.57
C ALA A 129 10.95 3.45 -19.67
N THR A 130 12.28 3.55 -19.53
CA THR A 130 13.08 2.66 -18.67
C THR A 130 12.96 2.93 -17.16
N ALA A 131 12.19 3.93 -16.73
CA ALA A 131 12.06 4.32 -15.33
C ALA A 131 11.07 3.47 -14.51
N PHE A 132 10.42 2.45 -15.11
CA PHE A 132 9.42 1.61 -14.46
C PHE A 132 9.89 0.16 -14.31
N PHE A 133 9.61 -0.43 -13.14
CA PHE A 133 9.82 -1.85 -12.91
C PHE A 133 8.54 -2.65 -13.18
N ALA A 134 8.68 -3.83 -13.78
CA ALA A 134 7.58 -4.77 -13.85
C ALA A 134 7.30 -5.35 -12.45
N ALA A 135 6.04 -5.34 -12.02
CA ALA A 135 5.66 -5.85 -10.72
C ALA A 135 4.32 -6.60 -10.80
N ALA A 136 4.33 -7.90 -10.51
CA ALA A 136 3.17 -8.79 -10.70
C ALA A 136 1.97 -8.48 -9.80
N HIS A 137 2.17 -7.71 -8.73
CA HIS A 137 1.11 -7.33 -7.78
C HIS A 137 0.31 -6.10 -8.24
N VAL A 138 0.76 -5.40 -9.29
CA VAL A 138 0.09 -4.20 -9.82
C VAL A 138 -1.15 -4.60 -10.61
N GLN A 139 -2.27 -3.91 -10.36
CA GLN A 139 -3.55 -4.15 -11.03
C GLN A 139 -4.00 -2.87 -11.75
N ASP A 140 -4.57 -3.02 -12.94
CA ASP A 140 -5.15 -1.91 -13.73
C ASP A 140 -6.51 -1.43 -13.18
N SER A 141 -7.18 -2.28 -12.39
CA SER A 141 -8.49 -1.99 -11.79
C SER A 141 -8.47 -1.00 -10.62
N LYS A 142 -7.29 -0.58 -10.12
CA LYS A 142 -7.15 0.33 -8.97
C LYS A 142 -6.06 1.36 -9.18
N GLY A 143 -6.33 2.60 -8.76
CA GLY A 143 -5.38 3.71 -8.90
C GLY A 143 -5.16 4.06 -10.37
N THR A 144 -3.90 4.24 -10.76
CA THR A 144 -3.50 4.60 -12.14
C THR A 144 -2.90 3.44 -12.92
N GLY A 145 -2.81 2.24 -12.32
CA GLY A 145 -2.00 1.14 -12.85
C GLY A 145 -0.48 1.37 -12.72
N LEU A 146 -0.05 2.48 -12.10
CA LEU A 146 1.33 2.78 -11.74
C LEU A 146 1.43 2.92 -10.22
N VAL A 147 2.30 2.15 -9.58
CA VAL A 147 2.42 2.10 -8.12
C VAL A 147 3.78 2.67 -7.71
N HIS A 148 3.76 3.65 -6.81
CA HIS A 148 4.97 4.13 -6.16
C HIS A 148 5.56 3.02 -5.27
N THR A 149 6.85 2.74 -5.40
CA THR A 149 7.55 1.73 -4.61
C THR A 149 8.35 2.37 -3.48
N ALA A 150 8.03 2.01 -2.23
CA ALA A 150 8.75 2.37 -1.02
C ALA A 150 9.18 1.10 -0.25
N PRO A 151 10.37 0.54 -0.53
CA PRO A 151 10.78 -0.77 0.01
C PRO A 151 10.77 -0.89 1.55
N ALA A 152 10.84 0.22 2.27
CA ALA A 152 10.79 0.24 3.73
C ALA A 152 9.36 0.20 4.33
N HIS A 153 8.31 0.30 3.51
CA HIS A 153 6.93 0.52 3.97
C HIS A 153 5.90 -0.43 3.37
N GLY A 154 6.31 -1.42 2.57
CA GLY A 154 5.42 -2.44 2.00
C GLY A 154 6.14 -3.75 1.71
N PRO A 155 5.52 -4.92 1.96
CA PRO A 155 6.17 -6.21 1.70
C PRO A 155 6.34 -6.49 0.20
N GLU A 156 5.37 -6.13 -0.63
CA GLU A 156 5.48 -6.22 -2.09
C GLU A 156 6.57 -5.27 -2.63
N ASP A 157 6.62 -4.03 -2.10
CA ASP A 157 7.64 -3.04 -2.46
C ASP A 157 9.05 -3.49 -2.07
N PHE A 158 9.19 -4.14 -0.91
CA PHE A 158 10.44 -4.71 -0.45
C PHE A 158 10.94 -5.79 -1.41
N LEU A 159 10.04 -6.67 -1.90
CA LEU A 159 10.41 -7.73 -2.85
C LEU A 159 10.84 -7.14 -4.21
N VAL A 160 10.10 -6.16 -4.73
CA VAL A 160 10.50 -5.44 -5.96
C VAL A 160 11.84 -4.72 -5.77
N GLY A 161 12.02 -4.08 -4.62
CA GLY A 161 13.28 -3.43 -4.27
C GLY A 161 14.45 -4.40 -4.16
N LEU A 162 14.24 -5.58 -3.59
CA LEU A 162 15.27 -6.63 -3.48
C LEU A 162 15.69 -7.15 -4.87
N GLU A 163 14.72 -7.46 -5.74
CA GLU A 163 14.97 -7.95 -7.10
C GLU A 163 15.76 -6.92 -7.94
N ASN A 164 15.38 -5.65 -7.83
CA ASN A 164 15.98 -4.55 -8.59
C ASN A 164 17.12 -3.84 -7.85
N LYS A 165 17.56 -4.36 -6.70
CA LYS A 165 18.66 -3.83 -5.88
C LYS A 165 18.49 -2.35 -5.47
N LEU A 166 17.25 -1.95 -5.19
CA LEU A 166 16.93 -0.61 -4.68
C LEU A 166 17.38 -0.44 -3.22
N PRO A 167 17.79 0.77 -2.81
CA PRO A 167 18.11 1.04 -1.42
C PRO A 167 16.85 0.99 -0.55
N VAL A 168 16.93 0.31 0.59
CA VAL A 168 15.85 0.27 1.60
C VAL A 168 16.08 1.42 2.58
N ILE A 169 15.50 2.57 2.26
CA ILE A 169 15.63 3.79 3.08
C ILE A 169 14.37 3.94 3.95
N CYS A 170 14.55 3.90 5.27
CA CYS A 170 13.49 4.16 6.24
C CYS A 170 13.74 5.52 6.90
N PHE A 171 12.78 6.44 6.74
CA PHE A 171 12.85 7.77 7.36
C PHE A 171 12.18 7.83 8.73
N VAL A 172 11.50 6.77 9.18
CA VAL A 172 10.66 6.76 10.38
C VAL A 172 11.30 5.90 11.49
N ASN A 173 11.37 6.43 12.71
CA ASN A 173 11.91 5.73 13.88
C ASN A 173 10.86 4.81 14.55
N GLU A 174 11.18 4.24 15.72
CA GLU A 174 10.29 3.33 16.46
C GLU A 174 9.11 4.02 17.12
N ASP A 175 9.22 5.32 17.37
CA ASP A 175 8.17 6.14 17.99
C ASP A 175 7.15 6.66 16.97
N GLY A 176 7.25 6.26 15.69
CA GLY A 176 6.37 6.77 14.63
C GLY A 176 6.71 8.19 14.17
N VAL A 177 7.94 8.65 14.42
CA VAL A 177 8.42 10.00 14.14
C VAL A 177 9.49 9.97 13.03
N TYR A 178 9.49 10.96 12.15
CA TYR A 178 10.55 11.11 11.16
C TYR A 178 11.92 11.36 11.81
N SER A 179 12.86 10.48 11.51
CA SER A 179 14.24 10.47 11.98
C SER A 179 15.07 11.63 11.40
N SER A 180 16.30 11.78 11.91
CA SER A 180 17.29 12.75 11.41
C SER A 180 17.70 12.53 9.95
N LYS A 181 17.39 11.37 9.36
CA LYS A 181 17.62 11.07 7.94
C LYS A 181 16.56 11.67 7.01
N ALA A 182 15.40 12.04 7.56
CA ALA A 182 14.32 12.66 6.78
C ALA A 182 14.70 14.09 6.32
N PRO A 183 14.03 14.65 5.30
CA PRO A 183 14.14 16.07 4.96
C PRO A 183 13.86 16.98 6.16
N ASP A 184 14.51 18.15 6.21
CA ASP A 184 14.45 19.06 7.37
C ASP A 184 13.03 19.45 7.79
N PHE A 185 12.12 19.59 6.83
CA PHE A 185 10.72 19.94 7.11
C PHE A 185 9.92 18.82 7.78
N LEU A 186 10.43 17.58 7.77
CA LEU A 186 9.81 16.42 8.41
C LEU A 186 10.52 15.98 9.69
N LYS A 187 11.79 16.34 9.92
CA LYS A 187 12.55 15.85 11.09
C LYS A 187 11.81 16.11 12.41
N GLY A 188 11.64 15.06 13.22
CA GLY A 188 10.97 15.14 14.52
C GLY A 188 9.44 15.25 14.46
N LYS A 189 8.84 15.14 13.26
CA LYS A 189 7.40 15.23 13.05
C LYS A 189 6.73 13.86 13.12
N ASP A 190 5.55 13.81 13.70
CA ASP A 190 4.72 12.60 13.75
C ASP A 190 4.20 12.26 12.35
N VAL A 191 4.35 10.99 11.95
CA VAL A 191 3.98 10.52 10.60
C VAL A 191 2.47 10.58 10.38
N LEU A 192 1.68 10.11 11.36
CA LEU A 192 0.21 10.03 11.25
C LEU A 192 -0.49 11.35 11.64
N GLY A 193 0.26 12.29 12.21
CA GLY A 193 -0.20 13.62 12.59
C GLY A 193 0.06 14.65 11.49
N GLU A 194 1.11 15.45 11.65
CA GLU A 194 1.39 16.58 10.76
C GLU A 194 2.22 16.21 9.52
N GLY A 195 2.80 15.00 9.48
CA GLY A 195 3.60 14.49 8.37
C GLY A 195 2.91 14.55 7.01
N ASP A 196 1.72 13.94 6.88
CA ASP A 196 0.96 13.88 5.63
C ASP A 196 0.68 15.28 5.05
N ARG A 197 0.29 16.23 5.91
CA ARG A 197 0.02 17.61 5.50
C ARG A 197 1.29 18.28 4.98
N LEU A 198 2.41 18.13 5.69
CA LEU A 198 3.68 18.73 5.33
C LEU A 198 4.22 18.17 4.01
N VAL A 199 4.05 16.86 3.76
CA VAL A 199 4.40 16.24 2.48
C VAL A 199 3.55 16.81 1.36
N LEU A 200 2.21 16.84 1.52
CA LEU A 200 1.29 17.37 0.51
C LEU A 200 1.56 18.84 0.16
N GLU A 201 1.87 19.66 1.17
CA GLU A 201 2.26 21.06 0.95
C GLU A 201 3.56 21.19 0.15
N ASN A 202 4.52 20.29 0.39
CA ASN A 202 5.82 20.33 -0.28
C ASN A 202 5.75 19.86 -1.74
N ILE A 203 4.91 18.87 -2.05
CA ILE A 203 4.75 18.33 -3.41
C ILE A 203 3.59 18.98 -4.19
N ALA A 204 2.95 20.02 -3.64
CA ALA A 204 1.70 20.57 -4.17
C ALA A 204 1.76 20.98 -5.65
N SER A 205 2.93 21.41 -6.14
CA SER A 205 3.14 21.74 -7.56
C SER A 205 3.03 20.54 -8.50
N ASP A 206 3.30 19.34 -8.01
CA ASP A 206 3.35 18.09 -8.78
C ASP A 206 2.07 17.25 -8.59
N VAL A 207 1.11 17.74 -7.79
CA VAL A 207 -0.14 17.03 -7.50
C VAL A 207 -1.18 17.29 -8.59
N LEU A 208 -1.48 16.26 -9.39
CA LEU A 208 -2.56 16.29 -10.39
C LEU A 208 -3.96 16.24 -9.75
N HIS A 209 -4.12 15.48 -8.66
CA HIS A 209 -5.39 15.34 -7.95
C HIS A 209 -5.15 15.01 -6.48
N ALA A 210 -5.86 15.70 -5.59
CA ALA A 210 -5.92 15.40 -4.16
C ALA A 210 -7.38 15.21 -3.74
N GLY A 211 -7.66 14.11 -3.06
CA GLY A 211 -9.00 13.76 -2.60
C GLY A 211 -8.95 12.91 -1.34
N LYS A 212 -10.09 12.78 -0.66
CA LYS A 212 -10.23 11.89 0.50
C LYS A 212 -10.90 10.60 0.05
N ILE A 213 -10.33 9.48 0.47
CA ILE A 213 -10.89 8.14 0.25
C ILE A 213 -11.19 7.49 1.59
N THR A 214 -12.25 6.69 1.63
CA THR A 214 -12.54 5.83 2.79
C THR A 214 -12.24 4.40 2.40
N HIS A 215 -11.38 3.76 3.18
CA HIS A 215 -10.97 2.37 2.96
C HIS A 215 -10.72 1.66 4.29
N SER A 216 -10.53 0.35 4.24
CA SER A 216 -10.08 -0.41 5.41
C SER A 216 -8.60 -0.12 5.66
N CYS A 217 -8.27 0.34 6.87
CA CYS A 217 -6.91 0.55 7.32
C CYS A 217 -6.61 -0.38 8.53
N PRO A 218 -5.44 -1.04 8.59
CA PRO A 218 -5.05 -1.79 9.76
C PRO A 218 -4.95 -0.88 11.00
N ILE A 219 -5.54 -1.32 12.11
CA ILE A 219 -5.48 -0.62 13.41
C ILE A 219 -4.95 -1.56 14.48
N ASP A 220 -4.29 -1.01 15.49
CA ASP A 220 -3.93 -1.75 16.69
C ASP A 220 -5.22 -2.18 17.40
N TRP A 221 -5.32 -3.48 17.69
CA TRP A 221 -6.54 -4.05 18.25
C TRP A 221 -6.81 -3.61 19.70
N ARG A 222 -5.81 -3.07 20.40
CA ARG A 222 -5.87 -2.60 21.78
C ARG A 222 -6.03 -1.08 21.86
N THR A 223 -5.15 -0.30 21.24
CA THR A 223 -5.23 1.18 21.28
C THR A 223 -6.25 1.74 20.30
N LYS A 224 -6.62 0.96 19.27
CA LYS A 224 -7.48 1.37 18.15
C LYS A 224 -6.87 2.46 17.27
N GLU A 225 -5.57 2.68 17.38
CA GLU A 225 -4.84 3.64 16.55
C GLU A 225 -4.37 3.00 15.23
N PRO A 226 -4.16 3.78 14.16
CA PRO A 226 -3.63 3.27 12.91
C PRO A 226 -2.21 2.69 13.07
N VAL A 227 -1.90 1.62 12.35
CA VAL A 227 -0.54 1.07 12.32
C VAL A 227 0.18 1.45 11.02
N ILE A 228 1.48 1.68 11.13
CA ILE A 228 2.37 1.89 9.99
C ILE A 228 3.29 0.69 9.79
N ILE A 229 3.65 0.41 8.55
CA ILE A 229 4.68 -0.56 8.21
C ILE A 229 6.00 0.18 8.14
N ARG A 230 7.03 -0.32 8.84
CA ARG A 230 8.40 0.21 8.77
C ARG A 230 9.40 -0.92 8.64
N ALA A 231 10.49 -0.68 7.94
CA ALA A 231 11.65 -1.57 7.97
C ALA A 231 12.29 -1.48 9.35
N SER A 232 12.50 -2.64 9.97
CA SER A 232 13.25 -2.83 11.20
C SER A 232 14.35 -3.86 10.97
N GLU A 233 15.44 -3.73 11.72
CA GLU A 233 16.46 -4.78 11.78
C GLU A 233 15.85 -5.99 12.51
N GLN A 234 15.99 -7.16 11.92
CA GLN A 234 15.40 -8.41 12.43
C GLN A 234 16.32 -9.59 12.09
N TRP A 235 16.19 -10.67 12.86
CA TRP A 235 16.83 -11.94 12.58
C TRP A 235 15.98 -12.75 11.62
N PHE A 236 16.61 -13.23 10.55
CA PHE A 236 15.97 -14.06 9.53
C PHE A 236 16.68 -15.40 9.39
N MET A 237 15.89 -16.47 9.31
CA MET A 237 16.35 -17.74 8.77
C MET A 237 16.18 -17.71 7.24
N ASN A 238 17.28 -17.96 6.51
CA ASN A 238 17.25 -18.06 5.05
C ASN A 238 16.64 -19.40 4.63
N THR A 239 15.34 -19.40 4.37
CA THR A 239 14.58 -20.58 3.95
C THR A 239 14.79 -20.90 2.47
N GLU A 240 15.25 -19.95 1.66
CA GLU A 240 15.59 -20.19 0.25
C GLU A 240 16.63 -21.31 0.10
N LYS A 241 17.68 -21.29 0.92
CA LYS A 241 18.73 -22.32 0.93
C LYS A 241 18.24 -23.71 1.35
N LEU A 242 17.11 -23.78 2.06
CA LEU A 242 16.53 -25.02 2.56
C LEU A 242 15.40 -25.54 1.67
N LYS A 243 14.96 -24.73 0.70
CA LYS A 243 13.72 -24.95 -0.05
C LYS A 243 13.75 -26.27 -0.82
N GLU A 244 14.80 -26.52 -1.58
CA GLU A 244 14.91 -27.73 -2.42
C GLU A 244 14.86 -28.99 -1.56
N GLN A 245 15.69 -29.03 -0.52
CA GLN A 245 15.76 -30.16 0.41
C GLN A 245 14.44 -30.35 1.17
N ALA A 246 13.81 -29.28 1.64
CA ALA A 246 12.51 -29.37 2.32
C ALA A 246 11.42 -29.91 1.38
N LEU A 247 11.41 -29.51 0.11
CA LEU A 247 10.47 -30.04 -0.89
C LEU A 247 10.73 -31.51 -1.20
N GLU A 248 11.99 -31.93 -1.24
CA GLU A 248 12.37 -33.33 -1.39
C GLU A 248 11.86 -34.17 -0.20
N GLU A 249 12.08 -33.69 1.02
CA GLU A 249 11.58 -34.36 2.24
C GLU A 249 10.05 -34.45 2.27
N ILE A 250 9.33 -33.40 1.85
CA ILE A 250 7.86 -33.44 1.71
C ILE A 250 7.40 -34.50 0.68
N SER A 251 8.20 -34.81 -0.32
CA SER A 251 7.85 -35.87 -1.29
C SER A 251 7.93 -37.28 -0.69
N LYS A 252 8.74 -37.47 0.37
CA LYS A 252 8.98 -38.75 1.03
C LYS A 252 7.97 -39.07 2.14
N ILE A 253 7.30 -38.06 2.70
CA ILE A 253 6.35 -38.27 3.81
C ILE A 253 5.01 -38.84 3.33
N ASN A 254 4.38 -39.64 4.19
CA ASN A 254 2.99 -40.07 4.03
C ASN A 254 2.05 -38.96 4.50
N VAL A 255 0.95 -38.73 3.78
CA VAL A 255 -0.04 -37.71 4.13
C VAL A 255 -1.40 -38.38 4.29
N TYR A 256 -2.03 -38.17 5.44
CA TYR A 256 -3.32 -38.72 5.80
C TYR A 256 -4.32 -37.59 6.12
N PRO A 257 -5.63 -37.81 5.88
CA PRO A 257 -6.22 -39.00 5.26
C PRO A 257 -5.87 -39.10 3.76
N LEU A 258 -5.78 -40.34 3.25
CA LEU A 258 -5.32 -40.61 1.87
C LEU A 258 -6.15 -39.88 0.80
N VAL A 259 -7.45 -39.68 1.06
CA VAL A 259 -8.38 -38.99 0.16
C VAL A 259 -7.96 -37.53 -0.10
N GLN A 260 -7.30 -36.88 0.87
CA GLN A 260 -6.87 -35.48 0.77
C GLN A 260 -5.34 -35.34 0.66
N ALA A 261 -4.61 -36.45 0.55
CA ALA A 261 -3.16 -36.49 0.62
C ALA A 261 -2.48 -35.53 -0.37
N ASP A 262 -2.91 -35.55 -1.63
CA ASP A 262 -2.31 -34.72 -2.68
C ASP A 262 -2.60 -33.24 -2.50
N ALA A 263 -3.81 -32.88 -2.06
CA ALA A 263 -4.17 -31.50 -1.77
C ALA A 263 -3.36 -30.97 -0.58
N SER A 264 -3.30 -31.73 0.50
CA SER A 264 -2.53 -31.44 1.71
C SER A 264 -1.03 -31.30 1.43
N ARG A 265 -0.46 -32.20 0.62
CA ARG A 265 0.95 -32.11 0.20
C ARG A 265 1.22 -30.84 -0.60
N LYS A 266 0.37 -30.53 -1.59
CA LYS A 266 0.49 -29.30 -2.38
C LYS A 266 0.36 -28.05 -1.52
N ALA A 267 -0.51 -28.06 -0.52
CA ALA A 267 -0.68 -26.95 0.43
C ALA A 267 0.63 -26.69 1.20
N LEU A 268 1.21 -27.72 1.80
CA LEU A 268 2.49 -27.60 2.52
C LEU A 268 3.64 -27.14 1.61
N MET A 269 3.78 -27.74 0.41
CA MET A 269 4.79 -27.34 -0.57
C MET A 269 4.62 -25.86 -1.00
N THR A 270 3.37 -25.40 -1.14
CA THR A 270 3.07 -24.00 -1.48
C THR A 270 3.53 -23.06 -0.37
N GLN A 271 3.31 -23.42 0.91
CA GLN A 271 3.79 -22.59 2.02
C GLN A 271 5.32 -22.51 2.05
N VAL A 272 6.03 -23.62 1.81
CA VAL A 272 7.50 -23.64 1.74
C VAL A 272 8.03 -22.79 0.59
N ARG A 273 7.32 -22.74 -0.54
CA ARG A 273 7.72 -21.90 -1.70
C ARG A 273 7.47 -20.41 -1.51
N LYS A 274 6.57 -20.01 -0.61
CA LYS A 274 6.01 -18.65 -0.55
C LYS A 274 7.00 -17.58 -0.12
N ARG A 275 7.95 -17.88 0.78
CA ARG A 275 8.84 -16.87 1.39
C ARG A 275 10.30 -17.33 1.41
N PRO A 276 11.25 -16.52 0.90
CA PRO A 276 12.69 -16.84 0.92
C PRO A 276 13.35 -16.62 2.29
N TYR A 277 12.70 -15.86 3.18
CA TYR A 277 13.19 -15.55 4.52
C TYR A 277 12.07 -15.69 5.56
N TRP A 278 12.39 -16.33 6.69
CA TRP A 278 11.52 -16.39 7.86
C TRP A 278 12.08 -15.50 8.97
N CYS A 279 11.32 -14.46 9.36
CA CYS A 279 11.65 -13.60 10.48
C CYS A 279 11.49 -14.36 11.82
N ILE A 280 12.61 -14.69 12.45
CA ILE A 280 12.68 -15.51 13.67
C ILE A 280 12.84 -14.68 14.94
N SER A 281 13.00 -13.35 14.87
CA SER A 281 13.04 -12.46 16.04
C SER A 281 11.70 -11.81 16.35
N ARG A 282 11.49 -11.48 17.63
CA ARG A 282 10.38 -10.64 18.13
C ARG A 282 10.90 -9.70 19.21
N GLN A 283 10.44 -8.44 19.19
CA GLN A 283 10.74 -7.42 20.20
C GLN A 283 9.77 -7.55 21.38
N ARG A 284 9.99 -8.60 22.17
CA ARG A 284 9.18 -9.00 23.32
C ARG A 284 10.10 -9.61 24.38
N VAL A 285 9.63 -9.66 25.63
CA VAL A 285 10.43 -10.16 26.76
C VAL A 285 10.06 -11.58 27.18
N TRP A 286 8.87 -12.07 26.78
CA TRP A 286 8.37 -13.39 27.17
C TRP A 286 8.62 -14.43 26.07
N GLY A 287 9.75 -15.12 26.15
CA GLY A 287 10.15 -16.22 25.27
C GLY A 287 11.65 -16.51 25.37
N VAL A 288 12.15 -17.39 24.50
CA VAL A 288 13.56 -17.77 24.49
C VAL A 288 14.40 -16.62 23.89
N PRO A 289 15.38 -16.05 24.61
CA PRO A 289 16.21 -14.98 24.09
C PRO A 289 17.08 -15.46 22.92
N ILE A 290 17.28 -14.61 21.92
CA ILE A 290 18.26 -14.86 20.86
C ILE A 290 19.65 -14.59 21.43
N PRO A 291 20.54 -15.60 21.55
CA PRO A 291 21.78 -15.50 22.33
C PRO A 291 22.88 -14.78 21.56
N VAL A 292 22.66 -13.49 21.25
CA VAL A 292 23.56 -12.63 20.49
C VAL A 292 23.97 -11.42 21.32
N PHE A 293 25.21 -11.00 21.14
CA PHE A 293 25.73 -9.74 21.67
C PHE A 293 26.07 -8.80 20.52
N TYR A 294 26.06 -7.50 20.80
CA TYR A 294 26.44 -6.45 19.86
C TYR A 294 27.56 -5.63 20.46
N GLU A 295 28.50 -5.19 19.62
CA GLU A 295 29.43 -4.13 19.99
C GLU A 295 28.64 -2.81 20.11
N ARG A 296 28.78 -2.12 21.26
CA ARG A 296 27.92 -0.99 21.66
C ARG A 296 27.93 0.16 20.65
N GLU A 297 29.10 0.50 20.12
CA GLU A 297 29.27 1.64 19.21
C GLU A 297 28.87 1.33 17.77
N THR A 298 29.34 0.19 17.24
CA THR A 298 29.15 -0.13 15.81
C THR A 298 27.91 -0.99 15.54
N LYS A 299 27.28 -1.53 16.59
CA LYS A 299 26.22 -2.55 16.51
C LYS A 299 26.64 -3.82 15.76
N LYS A 300 27.95 -4.06 15.64
CA LYS A 300 28.47 -5.27 15.03
C LYS A 300 28.05 -6.50 15.83
N VAL A 301 27.50 -7.49 15.14
CA VAL A 301 27.09 -8.78 15.72
C VAL A 301 28.30 -9.56 16.24
N ILE A 302 28.23 -9.98 17.49
CA ILE A 302 29.19 -10.84 18.18
C ILE A 302 28.51 -12.18 18.47
N LEU A 303 28.87 -13.19 17.68
CA LEU A 303 28.31 -14.52 17.77
C LEU A 303 29.34 -15.56 17.32
N ASN A 304 29.55 -16.60 18.12
CA ASN A 304 30.31 -17.78 17.71
C ASN A 304 29.78 -19.03 18.40
N ARG A 305 30.26 -20.21 17.99
CA ARG A 305 29.83 -21.49 18.56
C ARG A 305 30.16 -21.65 20.04
N SER A 306 31.29 -21.12 20.51
CA SER A 306 31.68 -21.19 21.92
C SER A 306 30.72 -20.43 22.83
N LEU A 307 30.32 -19.23 22.40
CA LEU A 307 29.36 -18.37 23.09
C LEU A 307 27.98 -19.03 23.13
N ILE A 308 27.50 -19.55 21.99
CA ILE A 308 26.22 -20.27 21.94
C ILE A 308 26.23 -21.47 22.89
N ASN A 309 27.29 -22.28 22.87
CA ASN A 309 27.40 -23.44 23.76
C ASN A 309 27.40 -23.04 25.23
N HIS A 310 28.12 -21.97 25.59
CA HIS A 310 28.13 -21.43 26.95
C HIS A 310 26.75 -20.97 27.41
N VAL A 311 26.02 -20.20 26.58
CA VAL A 311 24.64 -19.78 26.90
C VAL A 311 23.72 -21.00 27.03
N CYS A 312 23.85 -22.00 26.16
CA CYS A 312 23.11 -23.26 26.28
C CYS A 312 23.41 -23.99 27.59
N ASP A 313 24.66 -23.98 28.07
CA ASP A 313 25.04 -24.61 29.33
C ASP A 313 24.54 -23.82 30.55
N LEU A 314 24.48 -22.49 30.46
CA LEU A 314 23.82 -21.64 31.46
C LEU A 314 22.32 -21.96 31.55
N ILE A 315 21.61 -22.08 30.42
CA ILE A 315 20.18 -22.47 30.41
C ILE A 315 19.99 -23.83 31.10
N LYS A 316 20.85 -24.82 30.81
CA LYS A 316 20.77 -26.15 31.45
C LYS A 316 21.03 -26.09 32.95
N LYS A 317 21.94 -25.22 33.40
CA LYS A 317 22.32 -25.07 34.80
C LYS A 317 21.24 -24.35 35.61
N GLU A 318 20.75 -23.22 35.12
CA GLU A 318 19.76 -22.38 35.82
C GLU A 318 18.33 -22.93 35.68
N GLY A 319 18.08 -23.75 34.66
CA GLY A 319 16.78 -24.39 34.40
C GLY A 319 15.70 -23.45 33.84
N ASN A 320 16.05 -22.19 33.54
CA ASN A 320 15.19 -21.18 32.94
C ASN A 320 16.04 -20.19 32.11
N ALA A 321 15.39 -19.25 31.42
CA ALA A 321 16.05 -18.24 30.59
C ALA A 321 16.11 -16.84 31.26
N ASP A 322 15.64 -16.70 32.51
CA ASP A 322 15.51 -15.40 33.18
C ASP A 322 16.87 -14.74 33.46
N PHE A 323 17.90 -15.58 33.63
CA PHE A 323 19.29 -15.12 33.78
C PHE A 323 19.72 -14.20 32.63
N TRP A 324 19.19 -14.41 31.41
CA TRP A 324 19.49 -13.55 30.27
C TRP A 324 19.05 -12.11 30.50
N TRP A 325 17.96 -11.89 31.25
CA TRP A 325 17.43 -10.56 31.53
C TRP A 325 18.04 -9.97 32.80
N SER A 326 18.20 -10.79 33.85
CA SER A 326 18.65 -10.32 35.16
C SER A 326 20.16 -10.09 35.26
N GLN A 327 20.98 -10.85 34.54
CA GLN A 327 22.43 -10.78 34.66
C GLN A 327 23.06 -9.72 33.74
N SER A 328 24.17 -9.13 34.15
CA SER A 328 24.96 -8.21 33.32
C SER A 328 25.77 -8.97 32.25
N VAL A 329 26.39 -8.26 31.30
CA VAL A 329 27.23 -8.91 30.28
C VAL A 329 28.46 -9.55 30.91
N GLU A 330 29.02 -8.93 31.93
CA GLU A 330 30.15 -9.42 32.73
C GLU A 330 29.82 -10.73 33.45
N GLU A 331 28.59 -10.86 33.95
CA GLU A 331 28.10 -12.06 34.63
C GLU A 331 27.78 -13.19 33.64
N LEU A 332 27.28 -12.84 32.45
CA LEU A 332 26.91 -13.79 31.40
C LEU A 332 28.12 -14.36 30.67
N LEU A 333 29.17 -13.55 30.43
CA LEU A 333 30.31 -13.92 29.58
C LEU A 333 31.60 -14.07 30.41
N PRO A 334 32.17 -15.29 30.51
CA PRO A 334 33.42 -15.50 31.22
C PRO A 334 34.61 -14.89 30.46
N PRO A 335 35.72 -14.55 31.17
CA PRO A 335 36.87 -13.85 30.58
C PRO A 335 37.46 -14.53 29.34
N ASN A 336 37.50 -15.87 29.31
CA ASN A 336 38.01 -16.64 28.18
C ASN A 336 37.19 -16.44 26.89
N ILE A 337 35.88 -16.19 27.00
CA ILE A 337 35.03 -15.89 25.84
C ILE A 337 35.26 -14.45 25.38
N LEU A 338 35.37 -13.50 26.31
CA LEU A 338 35.65 -12.09 26.00
C LEU A 338 37.01 -11.90 25.31
N GLU A 339 38.04 -12.59 25.80
CA GLU A 339 39.38 -12.61 25.19
C GLU A 339 39.37 -13.11 23.74
N SER A 340 38.51 -14.08 23.41
CA SER A 340 38.39 -14.62 22.05
C SER A 340 37.92 -13.59 21.02
N PHE A 341 37.19 -12.58 21.47
CA PHE A 341 36.73 -11.47 20.63
C PHE A 341 37.62 -10.22 20.73
N LYS A 342 38.60 -10.21 21.65
CA LYS A 342 39.42 -9.03 21.99
C LYS A 342 38.56 -7.82 22.40
N LEU A 343 37.43 -8.07 23.05
CA LEU A 343 36.49 -7.04 23.50
C LEU A 343 36.34 -7.13 25.02
N SER A 344 36.07 -6.00 25.66
CA SER A 344 35.68 -5.98 27.06
C SER A 344 34.15 -6.10 27.19
N ALA A 345 33.67 -6.53 28.36
CA ALA A 345 32.24 -6.63 28.60
C ALA A 345 31.51 -5.27 28.51
N THR A 346 32.20 -4.17 28.84
CA THR A 346 31.65 -2.80 28.73
C THR A 346 31.39 -2.38 27.29
N ASP A 347 32.14 -2.94 26.35
CA ASP A 347 32.00 -2.68 24.90
C ASP A 347 30.82 -3.43 24.29
N LEU A 348 30.16 -4.31 25.06
CA LEU A 348 29.12 -5.20 24.58
C LEU A 348 27.75 -4.86 25.17
N GLU A 349 26.71 -5.14 24.39
CA GLU A 349 25.33 -5.18 24.83
C GLU A 349 24.68 -6.49 24.39
N LYS A 350 23.83 -7.06 25.25
CA LYS A 350 23.08 -8.29 24.95
C LYS A 350 21.84 -7.98 24.13
N SER A 351 21.45 -8.90 23.24
CA SER A 351 20.23 -8.77 22.44
C SER A 351 18.98 -8.68 23.32
N GLY A 352 18.07 -7.78 22.92
CA GLY A 352 16.72 -7.65 23.48
C GLY A 352 15.66 -8.47 22.73
N ASP A 353 16.05 -9.19 21.68
CA ASP A 353 15.13 -10.00 20.88
C ASP A 353 14.94 -11.41 21.46
N ILE A 354 13.72 -11.92 21.34
CA ILE A 354 13.39 -13.33 21.56
C ILE A 354 13.08 -14.05 20.25
N PHE A 355 13.14 -15.37 20.26
CA PHE A 355 12.68 -16.19 19.15
C PHE A 355 11.16 -16.09 18.92
N ASP A 356 10.76 -16.26 17.67
CA ASP A 356 9.39 -16.47 17.26
C ASP A 356 8.81 -17.75 17.88
N ILE A 357 7.55 -17.73 18.30
CA ILE A 357 6.89 -18.89 18.92
C ILE A 357 6.81 -20.11 17.98
N TRP A 358 6.81 -19.87 16.67
CA TRP A 358 6.89 -20.95 15.68
C TRP A 358 8.28 -21.58 15.61
N PHE A 359 9.33 -20.85 15.98
CA PHE A 359 10.69 -21.39 16.13
C PHE A 359 10.76 -22.28 17.37
N ASP A 360 10.18 -21.84 18.49
CA ASP A 360 10.11 -22.62 19.73
C ASP A 360 9.35 -23.94 19.51
N SER A 361 8.10 -23.86 19.04
CA SER A 361 7.30 -25.05 18.74
C SER A 361 7.91 -25.89 17.62
N GLY A 362 8.46 -25.23 16.59
CA GLY A 362 9.13 -25.88 15.46
C GLY A 362 10.31 -26.74 15.89
N SER A 363 11.08 -26.30 16.89
CA SER A 363 12.28 -27.00 17.38
C SER A 363 12.02 -28.08 18.43
N THR A 364 10.76 -28.33 18.80
CA THR A 364 10.38 -29.35 19.82
C THR A 364 10.89 -30.76 19.51
N TRP A 365 11.00 -31.12 18.22
CA TRP A 365 11.59 -32.40 17.80
C TRP A 365 13.00 -32.59 18.35
N SER A 366 13.77 -31.53 18.59
CA SER A 366 15.15 -31.63 19.09
C SER A 366 15.22 -32.13 20.53
N SER A 367 14.20 -31.78 21.32
CA SER A 367 14.13 -32.11 22.74
C SER A 367 13.38 -33.42 22.97
N VAL A 368 12.35 -33.70 22.17
CA VAL A 368 11.50 -34.89 22.30
C VAL A 368 12.09 -36.09 21.54
N LEU A 369 12.55 -35.88 20.31
CA LEU A 369 13.14 -36.92 19.47
C LEU A 369 14.66 -36.90 19.64
N LYS A 370 15.15 -37.69 20.62
CA LYS A 370 16.59 -37.89 20.85
C LYS A 370 17.26 -38.51 19.63
N ASP A 371 18.52 -38.16 19.39
CA ASP A 371 19.36 -38.66 18.31
C ASP A 371 18.75 -38.39 16.91
N GLU A 372 18.85 -39.34 15.98
CA GLU A 372 18.31 -39.25 14.62
C GLU A 372 16.86 -39.74 14.49
N LYS A 373 16.15 -39.90 15.62
CA LYS A 373 14.77 -40.40 15.60
C LYS A 373 13.83 -39.46 14.84
N VAL A 374 12.91 -40.07 14.10
CA VAL A 374 11.85 -39.42 13.32
C VAL A 374 10.51 -39.92 13.85
N ALA A 375 9.57 -39.01 14.14
CA ALA A 375 8.24 -39.37 14.62
C ALA A 375 7.47 -40.16 13.54
N ASP A 376 6.70 -41.16 13.94
CA ASP A 376 5.90 -41.92 12.97
C ASP A 376 4.74 -41.09 12.39
N VAL A 377 4.14 -40.22 13.21
CA VAL A 377 3.07 -39.32 12.79
C VAL A 377 3.10 -38.00 13.57
N TYR A 378 2.89 -36.88 12.86
CA TYR A 378 2.38 -35.64 13.45
C TYR A 378 0.90 -35.50 13.08
N LEU A 379 0.04 -35.13 14.03
CA LEU A 379 -1.41 -35.04 13.82
C LEU A 379 -1.90 -33.69 14.30
N GLU A 380 -2.37 -32.84 13.38
CA GLU A 380 -2.87 -31.51 13.72
C GLU A 380 -3.88 -31.00 12.68
N GLY A 381 -4.47 -29.83 12.94
CA GLY A 381 -5.40 -29.17 12.04
C GLY A 381 -4.77 -28.61 10.77
N TYR A 382 -5.60 -28.39 9.74
CA TYR A 382 -5.20 -27.82 8.44
C TYR A 382 -4.46 -26.47 8.55
N ASP A 383 -4.76 -25.65 9.56
CA ASP A 383 -4.06 -24.38 9.83
C ASP A 383 -2.56 -24.54 10.12
N GLN A 384 -2.12 -25.73 10.54
CA GLN A 384 -0.72 -25.97 10.88
C GLN A 384 0.20 -26.11 9.66
N PHE A 385 -0.31 -26.09 8.43
CA PHE A 385 0.53 -26.03 7.22
C PHE A 385 1.38 -24.75 7.13
N SER A 386 0.87 -23.62 7.62
CA SER A 386 1.64 -22.37 7.74
C SER A 386 2.20 -22.15 9.15
N GLY A 387 2.00 -23.13 10.04
CA GLY A 387 2.42 -23.10 11.43
C GLY A 387 3.37 -24.26 11.72
N TRP A 388 2.96 -25.14 12.63
CA TRP A 388 3.84 -26.13 13.23
C TRP A 388 4.44 -27.15 12.26
N PHE A 389 3.69 -27.65 11.27
CA PHE A 389 4.25 -28.59 10.29
C PHE A 389 5.41 -27.97 9.52
N GLN A 390 5.22 -26.73 9.05
CA GLN A 390 6.25 -26.02 8.29
C GLN A 390 7.45 -25.65 9.16
N SER A 391 7.22 -25.11 10.36
CA SER A 391 8.32 -24.70 11.23
C SER A 391 9.15 -25.90 11.71
N SER A 392 8.50 -27.02 12.04
CA SER A 392 9.21 -28.25 12.40
C SER A 392 9.99 -28.83 11.24
N LEU A 393 9.41 -28.86 10.03
CA LEU A 393 10.13 -29.29 8.83
C LEU A 393 11.38 -28.44 8.59
N LEU A 394 11.23 -27.11 8.54
CA LEU A 394 12.32 -26.21 8.18
C LEU A 394 13.46 -26.24 9.22
N THR A 395 13.12 -26.26 10.51
CA THR A 395 14.13 -26.35 11.58
C THR A 395 14.85 -27.71 11.58
N SER A 396 14.13 -28.82 11.37
CA SER A 396 14.72 -30.16 11.29
C SER A 396 15.59 -30.34 10.05
N VAL A 397 15.14 -29.86 8.89
CA VAL A 397 15.96 -29.90 7.66
C VAL A 397 17.23 -29.08 7.84
N ALA A 398 17.14 -27.89 8.44
CA ALA A 398 18.32 -27.06 8.71
C ALA A 398 19.34 -27.73 9.66
N ALA A 399 18.87 -28.48 10.65
CA ALA A 399 19.73 -29.04 11.70
C ALA A 399 20.14 -30.50 11.48
N ARG A 400 19.28 -31.31 10.85
CA ARG A 400 19.42 -32.77 10.69
C ARG A 400 19.36 -33.24 9.24
N ASN A 401 19.14 -32.35 8.28
CA ASN A 401 18.99 -32.68 6.86
C ASN A 401 17.81 -33.61 6.52
N GLN A 402 16.83 -33.77 7.42
CA GLN A 402 15.68 -34.66 7.26
C GLN A 402 14.42 -34.09 7.91
N ALA A 403 13.23 -34.55 7.47
CA ALA A 403 11.98 -34.25 8.14
C ALA A 403 11.91 -34.84 9.56
N PRO A 404 11.23 -34.19 10.52
CA PRO A 404 11.09 -34.72 11.87
C PRO A 404 9.95 -35.75 12.02
N TYR A 405 9.20 -36.01 10.94
CA TYR A 405 8.07 -36.93 10.91
C TYR A 405 8.05 -37.77 9.60
N LYS A 406 7.66 -39.04 9.70
CA LYS A 406 7.45 -39.95 8.55
C LYS A 406 6.09 -39.73 7.90
N SER A 407 5.12 -39.28 8.69
CA SER A 407 3.74 -39.09 8.26
C SER A 407 3.13 -37.83 8.90
N ILE A 408 2.19 -37.21 8.19
CA ILE A 408 1.29 -36.20 8.77
C ILE A 408 -0.17 -36.66 8.64
N PHE A 409 -0.97 -36.44 9.68
CA PHE A 409 -2.42 -36.58 9.64
C PHE A 409 -3.03 -35.20 9.82
N VAL A 410 -3.82 -34.77 8.85
CA VAL A 410 -4.40 -33.43 8.82
C VAL A 410 -5.91 -33.52 8.95
N HIS A 411 -6.44 -32.99 10.04
CA HIS A 411 -7.89 -32.91 10.25
C HIS A 411 -8.43 -31.53 9.89
N GLY A 412 -9.73 -31.49 9.58
CA GLY A 412 -10.46 -30.24 9.35
C GLY A 412 -10.73 -29.46 10.64
N PHE A 413 -11.43 -28.35 10.51
CA PHE A 413 -11.92 -27.58 11.65
C PHE A 413 -13.25 -28.13 12.14
N THR A 414 -13.47 -28.04 13.45
CA THR A 414 -14.82 -28.08 14.00
C THR A 414 -15.58 -26.81 13.61
N VAL A 415 -16.81 -27.00 13.15
CA VAL A 415 -17.71 -25.93 12.69
C VAL A 415 -18.99 -25.93 13.51
N ASP A 416 -19.62 -24.77 13.65
CA ASP A 416 -20.94 -24.64 14.25
C ASP A 416 -22.05 -25.19 13.32
N ASP A 417 -23.29 -25.13 13.78
CA ASP A 417 -24.49 -25.57 13.06
C ASP A 417 -24.70 -24.84 11.71
N LYS A 418 -24.07 -23.68 11.55
CA LYS A 418 -24.12 -22.85 10.34
C LYS A 418 -22.90 -23.06 9.44
N GLY A 419 -22.00 -23.98 9.79
CA GLY A 419 -20.79 -24.28 9.04
C GLY A 419 -19.66 -23.26 9.25
N HIS A 420 -19.77 -22.33 10.21
CA HIS A 420 -18.67 -21.43 10.53
C HIS A 420 -17.66 -22.11 11.44
N LYS A 421 -16.37 -21.85 11.19
CA LYS A 421 -15.28 -22.29 12.08
C LYS A 421 -15.54 -21.81 13.52
N MET A 422 -15.50 -22.73 14.48
CA MET A 422 -15.62 -22.38 15.89
C MET A 422 -14.40 -21.56 16.34
N SER A 423 -14.64 -20.40 16.97
CA SER A 423 -13.56 -19.56 17.53
C SER A 423 -14.05 -18.72 18.70
N LYS A 424 -13.19 -18.52 19.71
CA LYS A 424 -13.53 -17.74 20.91
C LYS A 424 -13.96 -16.31 20.58
N SER A 425 -13.37 -15.70 19.55
CA SER A 425 -13.71 -14.36 19.06
C SER A 425 -15.14 -14.27 18.50
N LEU A 426 -15.67 -15.35 17.93
CA LEU A 426 -17.04 -15.40 17.41
C LEU A 426 -18.07 -15.80 18.48
N GLY A 427 -17.61 -16.22 19.67
CA GLY A 427 -18.48 -16.68 20.75
C GLY A 427 -19.24 -17.99 20.44
N ASN A 428 -18.94 -18.66 19.32
CA ASN A 428 -19.61 -19.88 18.86
C ASN A 428 -18.88 -21.16 19.32
N VAL A 429 -18.17 -21.12 20.44
CA VAL A 429 -17.41 -22.26 20.98
C VAL A 429 -18.26 -23.00 22.00
N ILE A 430 -18.37 -24.32 21.84
CA ILE A 430 -18.93 -25.20 22.84
C ILE A 430 -17.78 -25.85 23.61
N SER A 431 -17.82 -25.78 24.94
CA SER A 431 -16.79 -26.39 25.79
C SER A 431 -16.98 -27.90 25.85
N PRO A 432 -15.92 -28.72 25.65
CA PRO A 432 -16.00 -30.15 25.85
C PRO A 432 -16.47 -30.54 27.26
N LYS A 433 -16.18 -29.73 28.28
CA LYS A 433 -16.65 -29.96 29.66
C LYS A 433 -18.16 -29.87 29.79
N ASP A 434 -18.78 -28.96 29.04
CA ASP A 434 -20.23 -28.76 29.07
C ASP A 434 -20.92 -29.94 28.38
N ILE A 435 -20.37 -30.41 27.25
CA ILE A 435 -20.83 -31.62 26.55
C ILE A 435 -20.68 -32.86 27.43
N ILE A 436 -19.52 -33.06 28.07
CA ILE A 436 -19.28 -34.20 28.98
C ILE A 436 -20.31 -34.21 30.12
N LYS A 437 -20.65 -33.03 30.65
CA LYS A 437 -21.64 -32.89 31.72
C LYS A 437 -23.05 -33.25 31.24
N GLU A 438 -23.37 -32.99 29.98
CA GLU A 438 -24.70 -33.20 29.41
C GLU A 438 -24.92 -34.62 28.89
N VAL A 439 -23.96 -35.17 28.12
CA VAL A 439 -24.11 -36.45 27.40
C VAL A 439 -23.07 -37.51 27.77
N GLY A 440 -22.08 -37.19 28.61
CA GLY A 440 -21.04 -38.12 29.06
C GLY A 440 -19.81 -38.19 28.15
N VAL A 441 -18.70 -38.73 28.71
CA VAL A 441 -17.40 -38.81 28.01
C VAL A 441 -17.45 -39.73 26.79
N ASP A 442 -18.19 -40.84 26.87
CA ASP A 442 -18.27 -41.82 25.78
C ASP A 442 -19.14 -41.36 24.62
N ALA A 443 -20.09 -40.43 24.84
CA ALA A 443 -20.85 -39.81 23.77
C ALA A 443 -20.07 -38.66 23.09
N LEU A 444 -19.08 -38.08 23.78
CA LEU A 444 -18.19 -37.06 23.22
C LEU A 444 -17.05 -37.68 22.37
N ARG A 445 -16.58 -38.87 22.74
CA ARG A 445 -15.55 -39.62 22.00
C ARG A 445 -16.10 -40.17 20.69
#